data_AF-A0A2M7IC17-F1
#
_entry.id   AF-A0A2M7IC17-F1
#
_cell.length_a   1.000
_cell.length_b   1.000
_cell.length_c   1.000
_cell.angle_alpha   90.00
_cell.angle_beta   90.00
_cell.angle_gamma   90.00
#
_symmetry.space_group_name_H-M   'P 1'
#
loop_
_entity.id
_entity.type
_entity.pdbx_description
1 polymer ?
#
loop_
_entity_poly.entity_id
_entity_poly.type
_entity_poly.pdbx_seq_one_letter_code
_entity_poly.pdbx_strand_id
1 'polypeptide(L)'
;MVRATGPFFSLDARGTLGDVLTGSFWRGVNYIRTRVIPHNPKSVQQLAVRSVLTDGVSKWRFGKISSLHQNYWNTYAKGLSESGFNRFMRAYIKGNFDGTAKVTPQVIPNPS
;
A
#
# COMPACT_ATOMS: atom_id res chain seq x y z
N MET A 1 13.78 -17.69 33.32
CA MET A 1 13.09 -16.63 32.56
C MET A 1 13.32 -15.33 33.32
N VAL A 2 13.98 -14.32 32.75
CA VAL A 2 14.36 -13.08 33.47
C VAL A 2 13.67 -11.88 32.81
N ARG A 3 12.98 -11.07 33.63
CA ARG A 3 12.51 -9.70 33.33
C ARG A 3 13.49 -8.74 34.04
N ALA A 4 13.76 -7.51 33.57
CA ALA A 4 14.91 -6.74 34.09
C ALA A 4 14.67 -5.36 34.79
N THR A 5 13.48 -4.75 34.74
CA THR A 5 13.12 -3.36 35.24
C THR A 5 14.19 -2.21 35.10
N GLY A 6 14.11 -1.15 34.27
CA GLY A 6 13.11 -0.69 33.27
C GLY A 6 13.58 -0.35 31.83
N PRO A 7 13.75 0.91 31.36
CA PRO A 7 13.74 1.22 29.91
C PRO A 7 14.99 0.79 29.10
N PHE A 8 16.10 0.47 29.77
CA PHE A 8 17.24 -0.25 29.19
C PHE A 8 17.45 -1.63 29.82
N PHE A 9 16.37 -2.14 30.41
CA PHE A 9 16.37 -3.17 31.43
C PHE A 9 14.93 -3.73 31.51
N SER A 10 14.34 -4.36 30.50
CA SER A 10 13.15 -5.21 30.78
C SER A 10 11.76 -4.54 31.00
N LEU A 11 11.60 -3.21 31.10
CA LEU A 11 10.29 -2.63 30.75
C LEU A 11 10.13 -2.79 29.23
N ASP A 12 8.95 -3.26 28.82
CA ASP A 12 8.68 -3.68 27.45
C ASP A 12 9.09 -2.58 26.47
N ALA A 13 9.93 -2.89 25.47
CA ALA A 13 10.73 -1.91 24.73
C ALA A 13 9.89 -1.10 23.73
N ARG A 14 9.00 -0.24 24.25
CA ARG A 14 8.01 0.54 23.51
C ARG A 14 8.18 2.01 23.84
N GLY A 15 8.27 2.83 22.80
CA GLY A 15 8.44 4.28 22.92
C GLY A 15 9.67 4.78 22.18
N THR A 16 9.90 6.09 22.26
CA THR A 16 11.03 6.76 21.63
C THR A 16 11.82 7.51 22.70
N LEU A 17 13.13 7.26 22.78
CA LEU A 17 14.05 7.94 23.67
C LEU A 17 14.72 9.09 22.92
N GLY A 18 14.58 10.30 23.46
CA GLY A 18 15.24 11.51 22.97
C GLY A 18 14.95 11.86 21.50
N ASP A 19 13.82 11.38 20.95
CA ASP A 19 13.46 11.50 19.53
C ASP A 19 14.46 10.92 18.51
N VAL A 20 15.44 10.14 18.97
CA VAL A 20 16.49 9.52 18.11
C VAL A 20 16.38 7.99 18.06
N LEU A 21 16.02 7.32 19.16
CA LEU A 21 15.94 5.85 19.23
C LEU A 21 14.52 5.39 19.53
N THR A 22 13.97 4.50 18.70
CA THR A 22 12.65 3.89 18.92
C THR A 22 12.82 2.41 19.24
N GLY A 23 12.33 2.00 20.41
CA GLY A 23 12.16 0.58 20.75
C GLY A 23 10.98 -0.02 20.00
N SER A 24 11.14 -1.25 19.53
CA SER A 24 10.11 -2.00 18.82
C SER A 24 10.21 -3.50 19.12
N PHE A 25 9.11 -4.22 18.92
CA PHE A 25 8.99 -5.65 19.19
C PHE A 25 8.51 -6.38 17.94
N TRP A 26 9.18 -7.47 17.57
CA TRP A 26 8.71 -8.36 16.51
C TRP A 26 9.02 -9.83 16.86
N ARG A 27 7.97 -10.66 16.86
CA ARG A 27 8.05 -12.12 17.11
C ARG A 27 8.91 -12.54 18.32
N GLY A 28 8.71 -11.90 19.47
CA GLY A 28 9.45 -12.23 20.70
C GLY A 28 10.77 -11.50 20.87
N VAL A 29 11.27 -10.83 19.82
CA VAL A 29 12.54 -10.10 19.84
C VAL A 29 12.27 -8.60 20.00
N ASN A 30 12.81 -8.02 21.07
CA ASN A 30 12.94 -6.58 21.23
C ASN A 30 14.13 -6.09 20.40
N TYR A 31 13.94 -5.02 19.62
CA TYR A 31 15.00 -4.40 18.83
C TYR A 31 14.89 -2.87 18.90
N ILE A 32 16.04 -2.20 18.77
CA ILE A 32 16.13 -0.75 18.72
C ILE A 32 16.41 -0.34 17.28
N ARG A 33 15.71 0.69 16.80
CA ARG A 33 15.98 1.32 15.51
C ARG A 33 16.10 2.83 15.68
N THR A 34 16.84 3.48 14.79
CA THR A 34 16.77 4.94 14.65
C THR A 34 15.33 5.36 14.36
N ARG A 35 14.85 6.41 15.03
CA ARG A 35 13.51 6.95 14.83
C ARG A 35 13.42 7.57 13.43
N VAL A 36 12.82 6.85 12.50
CA VAL A 36 12.39 7.43 11.22
C VAL A 36 11.06 8.13 11.46
N ILE A 37 11.05 9.47 11.37
CA ILE A 37 9.81 10.24 11.26
C ILE A 37 9.35 10.13 9.81
N PRO A 38 8.23 9.44 9.49
CA PRO A 38 7.76 9.34 8.12
C PRO A 38 7.23 10.71 7.66
N HIS A 39 8.03 11.45 6.92
CA HIS A 39 7.53 12.61 6.19
C HIS A 39 6.49 12.10 5.17
N ASN A 40 5.29 12.68 5.17
CA ASN A 40 4.28 12.44 4.15
C ASN A 40 4.19 13.67 3.25
N PRO A 41 5.15 13.87 2.31
CA PRO A 41 5.03 14.95 1.38
C PRO A 41 3.72 14.81 0.58
N LYS A 42 3.11 15.96 0.30
CA LYS A 42 1.99 16.08 -0.64
C LYS A 42 2.54 16.53 -2.00
N SER A 43 3.58 15.85 -2.50
CA SER A 43 4.12 16.18 -3.82
C SER A 43 3.06 15.95 -4.90
N VAL A 44 3.16 16.70 -5.99
CA VAL A 44 2.22 16.59 -7.13
C VAL A 44 2.13 15.15 -7.62
N GLN A 45 3.26 14.46 -7.74
CA GLN A 45 3.35 13.05 -8.15
C GLN A 45 2.64 12.11 -7.16
N GLN A 46 2.84 12.30 -5.85
CA GLN A 46 2.17 11.47 -4.83
C GLN A 46 0.67 11.70 -4.79
N LEU A 47 0.20 12.93 -5.04
CA LEU A 47 -1.22 13.23 -5.18
C LEU A 47 -1.81 12.64 -6.48
N ALA A 48 -1.07 12.68 -7.59
CA ALA A 48 -1.47 12.09 -8.86
C ALA A 48 -1.66 10.56 -8.76
N VAL A 49 -0.69 9.82 -8.18
CA VAL A 49 -0.82 8.37 -7.94
C VAL A 49 -2.03 8.06 -7.06
N ARG A 50 -2.23 8.81 -5.97
CA ARG A 50 -3.39 8.64 -5.07
C ARG A 50 -4.72 8.91 -5.79
N SER A 51 -4.76 9.90 -6.68
CA SER A 51 -5.93 10.17 -7.53
C SER A 51 -6.24 9.02 -8.48
N VAL A 52 -5.22 8.47 -9.16
CA VAL A 52 -5.37 7.31 -10.08
C VAL A 52 -5.82 6.07 -9.32
N LEU A 53 -5.24 5.77 -8.16
CA LEU A 53 -5.66 4.68 -7.28
C LEU A 53 -7.14 4.82 -6.87
N THR A 54 -7.55 6.03 -6.47
CA THR A 54 -8.93 6.31 -6.03
C THR A 54 -9.92 6.16 -7.19
N ASP A 55 -9.57 6.63 -8.38
CA ASP A 55 -10.40 6.49 -9.60
C ASP A 55 -10.54 5.02 -10.01
N GLY A 56 -9.45 4.24 -10.03
CA GLY A 56 -9.50 2.80 -10.35
C GLY A 56 -10.40 2.00 -9.41
N VAL A 57 -10.28 2.22 -8.10
CA VAL A 57 -11.17 1.63 -7.09
C VAL A 57 -12.63 2.03 -7.34
N SER A 58 -12.87 3.29 -7.69
CA SER A 58 -14.21 3.79 -8.04
C SER A 58 -14.77 3.12 -9.30
N LYS A 59 -13.98 2.97 -10.37
CA LYS A 59 -14.41 2.28 -11.61
C LYS A 59 -14.82 0.83 -11.34
N TRP A 60 -14.04 0.10 -10.53
CA TRP A 60 -14.32 -1.29 -10.17
C TRP A 60 -15.57 -1.42 -9.29
N ARG A 61 -15.70 -0.60 -8.24
CA ARG A 61 -16.81 -0.71 -7.28
C ARG A 61 -18.15 -0.19 -7.81
N PHE A 62 -18.14 0.92 -8.55
CA PHE A 62 -19.37 1.62 -8.96
C PHE A 62 -19.75 1.37 -10.43
N GLY A 63 -19.57 0.13 -10.90
CA GLY A 63 -20.21 -0.38 -12.11
C GLY A 63 -19.69 0.18 -13.44
N LYS A 64 -18.50 0.81 -13.49
CA LYS A 64 -17.83 1.11 -14.78
C LYS A 64 -17.11 -0.11 -15.37
N ILE A 65 -17.06 -1.21 -14.61
CA ILE A 65 -16.63 -2.54 -15.06
C ILE A 65 -17.79 -3.49 -14.79
N SER A 66 -18.33 -4.12 -15.84
CA SER A 66 -19.42 -5.08 -15.73
C SER A 66 -19.01 -6.31 -14.92
N SER A 67 -19.97 -6.98 -14.28
CA SER A 67 -19.71 -8.23 -13.54
C SER A 67 -19.08 -9.31 -14.42
N LEU A 68 -19.40 -9.33 -15.72
CA LEU A 68 -18.78 -10.18 -16.72
C LEU A 68 -17.27 -9.89 -16.86
N HIS A 69 -16.89 -8.62 -17.02
CA HIS A 69 -15.48 -8.22 -17.09
C HIS A 69 -14.74 -8.46 -15.77
N GLN A 70 -15.40 -8.30 -14.62
CA GLN A 70 -14.82 -8.68 -13.32
C GLN A 70 -14.54 -10.20 -13.25
N ASN A 71 -15.42 -11.04 -13.80
CA ASN A 71 -15.18 -12.48 -13.89
C ASN A 71 -14.04 -12.85 -14.85
N TYR A 72 -13.88 -12.13 -15.97
CA TYR A 72 -12.72 -12.27 -16.84
C TYR A 72 -11.43 -11.88 -16.12
N TRP A 73 -11.39 -10.76 -15.39
CA TRP A 73 -10.25 -10.39 -14.53
C TRP A 73 -9.95 -11.45 -13.46
N ASN A 74 -10.96 -12.02 -12.81
CA ASN A 74 -10.77 -13.11 -11.84
C ASN A 74 -10.27 -14.39 -12.50
N THR A 75 -10.70 -14.69 -13.72
CA THR A 75 -10.23 -15.85 -14.51
C THR A 75 -8.79 -15.65 -14.96
N TYR A 76 -8.42 -14.45 -15.38
CA TYR A 76 -7.05 -14.06 -15.74
C TYR A 76 -6.07 -14.08 -14.55
N ALA A 77 -6.58 -13.95 -13.33
CA ALA A 77 -5.81 -14.10 -12.10
C ALA A 77 -5.69 -15.55 -11.60
N LYS A 78 -6.37 -16.54 -12.23
CA LYS A 78 -6.26 -17.96 -11.81
C LYS A 78 -4.82 -18.46 -11.98
N GLY A 79 -4.37 -19.26 -11.01
CA GLY A 79 -2.99 -19.77 -10.96
C GLY A 79 -1.97 -18.79 -10.36
N LEU A 80 -2.39 -17.59 -9.93
CA LEU A 80 -1.54 -16.58 -9.32
C LEU A 80 -1.97 -16.28 -7.89
N SER A 81 -1.05 -15.80 -7.05
CA SER A 81 -1.33 -15.35 -5.69
C SER A 81 -1.93 -13.94 -5.62
N GLU A 82 -2.81 -13.59 -6.57
CA GLU A 82 -3.48 -12.28 -6.64
C GLU A 82 -4.94 -12.41 -7.11
N SER A 83 -5.77 -11.41 -6.81
CA SER A 83 -7.17 -11.37 -7.26
C SER A 83 -7.32 -10.68 -8.61
N GLY A 84 -8.48 -10.85 -9.27
CA GLY A 84 -8.79 -10.11 -10.50
C GLY A 84 -8.78 -8.59 -10.30
N PHE A 85 -9.20 -8.12 -9.12
CA PHE A 85 -9.07 -6.72 -8.72
C PHE A 85 -7.61 -6.25 -8.70
N ASN A 86 -6.68 -7.06 -8.16
CA ASN A 86 -5.25 -6.70 -8.13
C ASN A 86 -4.67 -6.61 -9.55
N ARG A 87 -5.01 -7.57 -10.43
CA ARG A 87 -4.66 -7.54 -11.86
C ARG A 87 -5.20 -6.30 -12.56
N PHE A 88 -6.49 -5.99 -12.36
CA PHE A 88 -7.12 -4.80 -12.90
C PHE A 88 -6.42 -3.52 -12.42
N MET A 89 -6.20 -3.35 -11.11
CA MET A 89 -5.56 -2.16 -10.56
C MET A 89 -4.14 -1.96 -11.11
N ARG A 90 -3.37 -3.05 -11.27
CA ARG A 90 -2.04 -3.03 -11.88
C ARG A 90 -2.10 -2.51 -13.33
N ALA A 91 -3.02 -3.03 -14.15
CA ALA A 91 -3.23 -2.58 -15.52
C ALA A 91 -3.75 -1.14 -15.59
N TYR A 92 -4.67 -0.77 -14.68
CA TYR A 92 -5.27 0.55 -14.61
C TYR A 92 -4.23 1.61 -14.27
N ILE A 93 -3.40 1.41 -13.23
CA ILE A 93 -2.32 2.34 -12.88
C ILE A 93 -1.35 2.49 -14.06
N LYS A 94 -0.93 1.38 -14.68
CA LYS A 94 -0.01 1.39 -15.84
C LYS A 94 -0.55 2.19 -17.04
N GLY A 95 -1.86 2.17 -17.29
CA GLY A 95 -2.49 2.92 -18.39
C GLY A 95 -2.85 4.37 -18.06
N ASN A 96 -2.87 4.75 -16.77
CA ASN A 96 -3.47 6.00 -16.31
C ASN A 96 -2.53 6.91 -15.50
N PHE A 97 -1.29 6.49 -15.26
CA PHE A 97 -0.25 7.25 -14.57
C PHE A 97 1.07 7.17 -15.36
N ASP A 98 1.64 8.31 -15.73
CA ASP A 98 2.85 8.40 -16.58
C ASP A 98 4.19 8.41 -15.79
N GLY A 99 4.13 8.34 -14.46
CA GLY A 99 5.28 8.50 -13.57
C GLY A 99 5.31 9.84 -12.83
N THR A 100 4.60 10.86 -13.35
CA THR A 100 4.53 12.22 -12.77
C THR A 100 3.10 12.70 -12.57
N ALA A 101 2.21 12.44 -13.53
CA ALA A 101 0.85 12.97 -13.60
C ALA A 101 -0.18 11.88 -13.96
N LYS A 102 -1.46 12.26 -13.84
CA LYS A 102 -2.61 11.46 -14.25
C LYS A 102 -2.87 11.67 -15.74
N VAL A 103 -2.86 10.59 -16.52
CA VAL A 103 -3.08 10.62 -17.98
C VAL A 103 -4.55 10.96 -18.28
N THR A 104 -4.83 11.71 -19.35
CA THR A 104 -6.21 12.06 -19.75
C THR A 104 -6.43 11.85 -21.25
N PRO A 105 -7.53 11.22 -21.69
CA PRO A 105 -8.63 10.64 -20.89
C PRO A 105 -8.21 9.38 -20.12
N GLN A 106 -8.98 9.03 -19.08
CA GLN A 106 -8.73 7.81 -18.31
C GLN A 106 -9.26 6.59 -19.05
N VAL A 107 -8.42 5.58 -19.26
CA VAL A 107 -8.74 4.35 -19.99
C VAL A 107 -9.03 3.22 -19.00
N ILE A 108 -10.14 2.50 -19.22
CA ILE A 108 -10.44 1.26 -18.49
C ILE A 108 -9.79 0.10 -19.27
N PRO A 109 -8.77 -0.59 -18.72
CA PRO A 109 -8.15 -1.72 -19.39
C PRO A 109 -9.11 -2.91 -19.48
N ASN A 110 -9.03 -3.65 -20.58
CA ASN A 110 -9.66 -4.95 -20.72
C ASN A 110 -8.73 -6.06 -20.19
N PRO A 111 -9.27 -7.18 -19.67
CA PRO A 111 -8.49 -8.38 -19.40
C PRO A 111 -8.12 -9.05 -20.73
N SER A 112 -6.83 -9.01 -21.06
CA SER A 112 -6.20 -9.64 -22.24
C SER A 112 -5.17 -10.69 -21.81
#